data_AF-A0AAW1IAG0-F1
#
_entry.id   AF-A0AAW1IAG0-F1
#
_cell.length_a   1.000
_cell.length_b   1.000
_cell.length_c   1.000
_cell.angle_alpha   90.00
_cell.angle_beta   90.00
_cell.angle_gamma   90.00
#
_symmetry.space_group_name_H-M   'P 1'
#
loop_
_entity.id
_entity.type
_entity.pdbx_description
1 polymer ?
#
loop_
_entity_poly.entity_id
_entity_poly.type
_entity_poly.pdbx_seq_one_letter_code
_entity_poly.pdbx_strand_id
1 'polypeptide(L)'
;MCVEGMFKSNTGLFKAIDNFLQGCSIDFIVMKYPPFVINKNNGIESEMLHTISEVFNININMHIEETVRDWGERYPNGTWSGKLKQR
;
A
#
# COMPACT_ATOMS: atom_id res chain seq x y z
N MET A 1 2.18 13.55 6.44
CA MET A 1 3.31 12.75 6.93
C MET A 1 2.83 12.01 8.18
N CYS A 2 2.48 10.73 8.06
CA CYS A 2 2.25 9.87 9.23
C CYS A 2 3.65 9.62 9.84
N VAL A 3 3.85 9.88 11.13
CA VAL A 3 5.17 10.00 11.77
C VAL A 3 5.66 8.68 12.37
N GLU A 4 6.93 8.31 12.24
CA GLU A 4 7.46 7.06 12.83
C GLU A 4 7.27 6.98 14.36
N GLY A 5 6.24 6.26 14.80
CA GLY A 5 6.07 5.83 16.18
C GLY A 5 6.75 4.49 16.39
N MET A 6 7.83 4.45 17.18
CA MET A 6 8.49 3.19 17.58
C MET A 6 7.51 2.27 18.32
N PHE A 7 7.20 1.12 17.73
CA PHE A 7 6.34 0.10 18.34
C PHE A 7 7.03 -0.57 19.54
N LYS A 8 6.47 -0.38 20.75
CA LYS A 8 6.77 -1.21 21.92
C LYS A 8 5.48 -1.82 22.47
N SER A 9 5.40 -3.16 22.40
CA SER A 9 4.56 -4.08 23.19
C SER A 9 3.22 -4.58 22.63
N ASN A 10 2.95 -5.86 22.91
CA ASN A 10 2.14 -6.83 22.16
C ASN A 10 0.63 -6.89 22.51
N THR A 11 0.06 -5.91 23.21
CA THR A 11 -1.40 -5.86 23.44
C THR A 11 -2.03 -4.47 23.21
N GLY A 12 -1.21 -3.42 23.12
CA GLY A 12 -1.63 -2.06 22.73
C GLY A 12 -1.40 -1.73 21.25
N LEU A 13 -0.82 -2.67 20.48
CA LEU A 13 -0.36 -2.46 19.11
C LEU A 13 -1.49 -2.01 18.18
N PHE A 14 -2.64 -2.68 18.19
CA PHE A 14 -3.77 -2.30 17.33
C PHE A 14 -4.36 -0.94 17.69
N LYS A 15 -4.52 -0.62 18.98
CA LYS A 15 -4.96 0.72 19.42
C LYS A 15 -3.94 1.81 19.08
N ALA A 16 -2.66 1.51 19.16
CA ALA A 16 -1.60 2.44 18.80
C ALA A 16 -1.55 2.69 17.29
N ILE A 17 -1.72 1.64 16.48
CA ILE A 17 -1.80 1.74 15.01
C ILE A 17 -3.05 2.51 14.58
N ASP A 18 -4.20 2.21 15.20
CA ASP A 18 -5.49 2.82 14.87
C ASP A 18 -5.46 4.34 15.17
N ASN A 19 -4.99 4.74 16.35
CA ASN A 19 -4.79 6.17 16.68
C ASN A 19 -3.71 6.85 15.81
N PHE A 20 -2.73 6.08 15.33
CA PHE A 20 -1.63 6.61 14.52
C PHE A 20 -2.03 6.87 13.07
N LEU A 21 -2.90 6.01 12.54
CA LEU A 21 -3.28 6.02 11.14
C LEU A 21 -4.63 6.70 10.89
N GLN A 22 -5.48 6.89 11.90
CA GLN A 22 -6.79 7.52 11.75
C GLN A 22 -6.76 8.82 10.93
N GLY A 23 -7.47 8.82 9.80
CA GLY A 23 -7.57 9.97 8.90
C GLY A 23 -6.34 10.22 8.01
N CYS A 24 -5.30 9.38 8.07
CA CYS A 24 -4.18 9.44 7.13
C CYS A 24 -4.66 9.05 5.72
N SER A 25 -4.11 9.73 4.70
CA SER A 25 -4.24 9.31 3.31
C SER A 25 -2.94 8.69 2.84
N ILE A 26 -3.01 7.48 2.28
CA ILE A 26 -1.86 6.74 1.74
C ILE A 26 -2.09 6.49 0.25
N ASP A 27 -1.13 6.92 -0.56
CA ASP A 27 -1.15 6.70 -2.01
C ASP A 27 -0.54 5.33 -2.33
N PHE A 28 -1.33 4.48 -3.00
CA PHE A 28 -0.91 3.16 -3.47
C PHE A 28 -0.84 3.16 -4.99
N ILE A 29 0.30 2.74 -5.54
CA ILE A 29 0.42 2.44 -6.97
C ILE A 29 0.24 0.94 -7.13
N VAL A 30 -0.79 0.54 -7.87
CA VAL A 30 -1.09 -0.87 -8.17
C VAL A 30 -1.11 -1.07 -9.67
N MET A 31 -0.75 -2.26 -10.14
CA MET A 31 -0.80 -2.57 -11.57
C MET A 31 -2.00 -3.46 -11.87
N LYS A 32 -2.67 -3.17 -12.98
CA LYS A 32 -3.79 -3.99 -13.43
C LYS A 32 -3.30 -5.39 -13.82
N TYR A 33 -3.64 -6.36 -13.00
CA TYR A 33 -3.24 -7.75 -13.15
C TYR A 33 -4.35 -8.68 -12.65
N PRO A 34 -5.27 -9.13 -13.52
CA PRO A 34 -6.33 -10.05 -13.11
C PRO A 34 -5.77 -11.39 -12.61
N PRO A 35 -6.37 -12.01 -11.57
CA PRO A 35 -7.57 -11.59 -10.84
C PRO A 35 -7.30 -10.63 -9.66
N PHE A 36 -6.06 -10.19 -9.46
CA PHE A 36 -5.64 -9.43 -8.27
C PHE A 36 -6.11 -7.98 -8.31
N VAL A 37 -5.91 -7.30 -9.44
CA VAL A 37 -6.40 -5.93 -9.67
C VAL A 37 -7.04 -5.85 -11.05
N ILE A 38 -8.36 -5.67 -11.09
CA ILE A 38 -9.12 -5.48 -12.33
C ILE A 38 -9.48 -4.00 -12.49
N ASN A 39 -9.96 -3.38 -11.41
CA ASN A 39 -10.20 -1.95 -11.27
C ASN A 39 -10.18 -1.58 -9.76
N LYS A 40 -10.51 -0.33 -9.43
CA LYS A 40 -10.42 0.18 -8.03
C LYS A 40 -11.33 -0.55 -7.03
N ASN A 41 -12.38 -1.19 -7.52
CA ASN A 41 -13.39 -1.85 -6.71
C ASN A 41 -13.39 -3.36 -6.88
N ASN A 42 -12.66 -3.89 -7.88
CA ASN A 42 -12.69 -5.29 -8.26
C ASN A 42 -11.29 -5.88 -8.31
N GLY A 43 -11.13 -7.02 -7.65
CA GLY A 43 -9.89 -7.77 -7.56
C GLY A 43 -9.51 -8.03 -6.11
N ILE A 44 -8.84 -9.15 -5.88
CA ILE A 44 -8.51 -9.61 -4.52
C ILE A 44 -7.66 -8.57 -3.77
N GLU A 45 -6.71 -7.92 -4.45
CA GLU A 45 -5.86 -6.88 -3.84
C GLU A 45 -6.66 -5.60 -3.57
N SER A 46 -7.56 -5.21 -4.48
CA SER A 46 -8.44 -4.06 -4.28
C SER A 46 -9.36 -4.25 -3.06
N GLU A 47 -9.97 -5.42 -2.91
CA GLU A 47 -10.82 -5.76 -1.75
C GLU A 47 -10.02 -5.79 -0.45
N MET A 48 -8.80 -6.32 -0.47
CA MET A 48 -7.90 -6.33 0.69
C MET A 48 -7.54 -4.91 1.12
N LEU A 49 -7.23 -4.02 0.17
CA LEU A 49 -6.94 -2.61 0.47
C LEU A 49 -8.17 -1.90 1.04
N HIS A 50 -9.36 -2.11 0.50
CA HIS A 50 -10.60 -1.59 1.09
C HIS A 50 -10.80 -2.09 2.53
N THR A 51 -10.60 -3.39 2.79
CA THR A 51 -10.69 -3.95 4.15
C THR A 51 -9.69 -3.30 5.11
N ILE A 52 -8.44 -3.10 4.67
CA ILE A 52 -7.42 -2.40 5.46
C ILE A 52 -7.87 -0.95 5.74
N SER A 53 -8.44 -0.28 4.75
CA SER A 53 -8.91 1.11 4.88
C SER A 53 -9.99 1.24 5.95
N GLU A 54 -10.91 0.28 6.02
CA GLU A 54 -12.00 0.24 7.01
C GLU A 54 -11.48 -0.13 8.40
N VAL A 55 -10.61 -1.13 8.50
CA VAL A 55 -10.07 -1.61 9.78
C VAL A 55 -9.23 -0.55 10.49
N PHE A 56 -8.46 0.24 9.74
CA PHE A 56 -7.57 1.26 10.30
C PHE A 56 -8.07 2.69 10.13
N ASN A 57 -9.28 2.88 9.59
CA ASN A 57 -9.88 4.18 9.29
C ASN A 57 -8.90 5.11 8.53
N ILE A 58 -8.30 4.58 7.47
CA ILE A 58 -7.39 5.30 6.57
C ILE A 58 -8.03 5.55 5.21
N ASN A 59 -7.61 6.63 4.54
CA ASN A 59 -7.97 6.87 3.15
C ASN A 59 -6.91 6.24 2.25
N ILE A 60 -7.29 5.26 1.42
CA ILE A 60 -6.38 4.69 0.43
C ILE A 60 -6.66 5.31 -0.94
N ASN A 61 -5.68 6.04 -1.46
CA ASN A 61 -5.72 6.60 -2.80
C ASN A 61 -5.06 5.62 -3.78
N MET A 62 -5.88 4.78 -4.40
CA MET A 62 -5.38 3.80 -5.37
C MET A 62 -5.19 4.43 -6.75
N HIS A 63 -3.96 4.35 -7.25
CA HIS A 63 -3.55 4.68 -8.61
C HIS A 63 -3.29 3.39 -9.39
N ILE A 64 -4.23 3.04 -10.28
CA ILE A 64 -4.09 1.86 -11.12
C ILE A 64 -3.32 2.21 -12.37
N GLU A 65 -2.23 1.50 -12.59
CA GLU A 65 -1.51 1.54 -13.85
C GLU A 65 -2.02 0.45 -14.79
N GLU A 66 -2.57 0.88 -15.92
CA GLU A 66 -3.17 0.00 -16.94
C GLU A 66 -2.13 -0.80 -17.73
N THR A 67 -0.86 -0.35 -17.75
CA THR A 67 0.22 -1.04 -18.46
C THR A 67 1.17 -1.69 -17.47
N VAL A 68 1.22 -3.03 -17.48
CA VAL A 68 2.23 -3.80 -16.75
C VAL A 68 3.57 -3.61 -17.45
N ARG A 69 4.31 -2.57 -17.07
CA ARG A 69 5.60 -2.24 -17.70
C ARG A 69 6.77 -2.86 -16.97
N ASP A 70 6.83 -2.73 -15.65
CA ASP A 70 7.93 -3.23 -14.83
C ASP A 70 7.60 -3.07 -13.34
N TRP A 71 7.50 -4.18 -12.58
CA TRP A 71 7.38 -4.14 -11.11
C TRP A 71 8.64 -3.53 -10.49
N GLY A 72 9.81 -3.87 -11.03
CA GLY A 72 11.12 -3.50 -10.54
C GLY A 72 12.01 -4.73 -10.35
N GLU A 73 13.21 -4.66 -10.90
CA GLU A 73 14.29 -5.62 -10.74
C GLU A 73 15.46 -4.95 -10.02
N ARG A 74 16.15 -5.69 -9.15
CA ARG A 74 17.38 -5.23 -8.53
C ARG A 74 18.57 -5.63 -9.39
N TYR A 75 19.28 -4.64 -9.91
CA TYR A 75 20.49 -4.85 -10.69
C TYR A 75 21.70 -5.18 -9.79
N PRO A 76 22.73 -5.86 -10.33
CA PRO A 76 23.97 -6.17 -9.58
C PRO A 76 24.70 -4.93 -9.03
N ASN A 77 24.49 -3.76 -9.64
CA ASN A 77 25.03 -2.49 -9.16
C ASN A 77 24.26 -1.89 -7.97
N GLY A 78 23.25 -2.61 -7.46
CA GLY A 78 22.45 -2.21 -6.30
C GLY A 78 21.27 -1.30 -6.60
N THR A 79 21.05 -0.88 -7.86
CA THR A 79 19.91 -0.03 -8.22
C THR A 79 18.66 -0.86 -8.52
N TRP A 80 17.50 -0.22 -8.40
CA TRP A 80 16.20 -0.82 -8.72
C TRP A 80 15.62 -0.22 -10.00
N SER A 81 14.98 -1.04 -10.82
CA SER A 81 14.16 -0.61 -11.95
C SER A 81 12.69 -0.43 -11.56
N GLY A 82 11.86 -0.12 -12.55
CA GLY A 82 10.40 -0.12 -12.41
C GLY A 82 9.87 0.77 -11.30
N LYS A 83 8.83 0.29 -10.62
CA LYS A 83 8.15 0.99 -9.52
C LYS A 83 8.90 0.94 -8.20
N LEU A 84 9.91 0.08 -8.10
CA LEU A 84 10.81 0.00 -6.95
C LEU A 84 11.99 0.98 -7.03
N LYS A 85 12.15 1.69 -8.15
CA LYS A 85 13.13 2.78 -8.25
C LYS A 85 12.74 3.89 -7.26
N GLN A 86 13.57 4.09 -6.23
CA GLN A 86 13.35 5.10 -5.19
C GLN A 86 13.06 6.47 -5.83
N ARG A 87 11.91 7.05 -5.46
CA ARG A 87 11.55 8.44 -5.76
C ARG A 87 12.22 9.38 -4.77
#